data_AF-A0A1I3YDG3-F1
#
_entry.id   AF-A0A1I3YDG3-F1
#
_cell.length_a   1.000
_cell.length_b   1.000
_cell.length_c   1.000
_cell.angle_alpha   90.00
_cell.angle_beta   90.00
_cell.angle_gamma   90.00
#
_symmetry.space_group_name_H-M   'P 1'
#
loop_
_entity.id
_entity.type
_entity.pdbx_description
1 polymer ?
#
loop_
_entity_poly.entity_id
_entity_poly.type
_entity_poly.pdbx_seq_one_letter_code
_entity_poly.pdbx_strand_id
1 'polypeptide(L)'
;MIAADNYRAIDIARVREIIGHPMPFIAEKKEPCVGEFAARFIAHSTFFCVSTADDEGQVDTSPKGDPPGSVRVLDPWTIAIPDRPGNKLADSFENITRNPNVGLVFFVPGLRECVRVNGDAFISDDPELLEMLSADGKPAVLATVVRVREVFSQCGKAVIRAKLWEGDERGLADAVTLGGDVSALMLAENAAKMADSLGEHVTQLSAMLEHSYRTELF
;
A
#
# COMPACT_ATOMS: atom_id res chain seq x y z
N MET A 1 -2.76 0.30 30.19
CA MET A 1 -3.43 -0.74 29.40
C MET A 1 -4.07 -0.08 28.21
N ILE A 2 -3.73 -0.52 27.00
CA ILE A 2 -4.43 -0.11 25.79
C ILE A 2 -5.63 -1.04 25.56
N ALA A 3 -6.58 -0.64 24.71
CA ALA A 3 -7.78 -1.44 24.47
C ALA A 3 -7.46 -2.89 24.03
N ALA A 4 -6.32 -3.09 23.34
CA ALA A 4 -5.85 -4.41 22.91
C ALA A 4 -5.63 -5.39 24.08
N ASP A 5 -5.24 -4.90 25.26
CA ASP A 5 -4.94 -5.73 26.44
C ASP A 5 -6.20 -6.46 26.99
N ASN A 6 -7.39 -6.02 26.58
CA ASN A 6 -8.66 -6.64 26.95
C ASN A 6 -9.01 -7.87 26.09
N TYR A 7 -8.24 -8.13 25.03
CA TYR A 7 -8.51 -9.22 24.09
C TYR A 7 -7.43 -10.29 24.18
N ARG A 8 -7.85 -11.56 24.27
CA ARG A 8 -6.93 -12.70 24.32
C ARG A 8 -6.58 -13.19 22.92
N ALA A 9 -5.29 -13.26 22.61
CA ALA A 9 -4.79 -13.94 21.42
C ALA A 9 -5.07 -15.45 21.49
N ILE A 10 -5.46 -16.05 20.35
CA ILE A 10 -5.62 -17.49 20.19
C ILE A 10 -4.59 -18.00 19.16
N ASP A 11 -4.14 -19.23 19.33
CA ASP A 11 -3.20 -19.86 18.40
C ASP A 11 -3.90 -20.38 17.14
N ILE A 12 -3.09 -20.86 16.18
CA ILE A 12 -3.59 -21.40 14.92
C ILE A 12 -4.44 -22.65 15.11
N ALA A 13 -4.19 -23.47 16.13
CA ALA A 13 -4.99 -24.66 16.40
C ALA A 13 -6.43 -24.26 16.74
N ARG A 14 -6.60 -23.31 17.66
CA ARG A 14 -7.92 -22.79 18.01
C ARG A 14 -8.61 -22.07 16.85
N VAL A 15 -7.87 -21.34 16.02
CA VAL A 15 -8.43 -20.73 14.80
C VAL A 15 -9.03 -21.82 13.89
N ARG A 16 -8.31 -22.93 13.68
CA ARG A 16 -8.78 -24.04 12.82
C ARG A 16 -9.99 -24.77 13.38
N GLU A 17 -10.10 -24.90 14.70
CA GLU A 17 -11.33 -25.42 15.33
C GLU A 17 -12.55 -24.55 15.03
N ILE A 18 -12.37 -23.22 14.94
CA ILE A 18 -13.48 -22.27 14.71
C ILE A 18 -13.86 -22.18 13.24
N ILE A 19 -12.89 -22.02 12.33
CA ILE A 19 -13.15 -21.73 10.91
C ILE A 19 -13.00 -22.96 10.00
N GLY A 20 -12.47 -24.06 10.52
CA GLY A 20 -12.19 -25.28 9.76
C GLY A 20 -10.96 -25.19 8.84
N HIS A 21 -10.87 -26.18 7.95
CA HIS A 21 -9.85 -26.29 6.92
C HIS A 21 -10.46 -26.06 5.53
N PRO A 22 -9.71 -25.44 4.59
CA PRO A 22 -10.19 -25.27 3.23
C PRO A 22 -10.33 -26.63 2.54
N MET A 23 -11.27 -26.72 1.59
CA MET A 23 -11.28 -27.83 0.62
C MET A 23 -10.00 -27.80 -0.22
N PRO A 24 -9.46 -28.95 -0.68
CA PRO A 24 -8.17 -29.04 -1.38
C PRO A 24 -8.01 -28.03 -2.53
N PHE A 25 -9.00 -27.94 -3.42
CA PHE A 25 -8.95 -27.02 -4.57
C PHE A 25 -8.88 -25.53 -4.16
N ILE A 26 -9.36 -25.15 -2.96
CA ILE A 26 -9.24 -23.78 -2.45
C ILE A 26 -7.82 -23.51 -1.94
N ALA A 27 -7.17 -24.53 -1.37
CA ALA A 27 -5.78 -24.44 -0.92
C ALA A 27 -4.81 -24.38 -2.11
N GLU A 28 -5.10 -25.12 -3.18
CA GLU A 28 -4.26 -25.27 -4.36
C GLU A 28 -4.41 -24.13 -5.39
N LYS A 29 -5.32 -23.18 -5.19
CA LYS A 29 -5.61 -22.08 -6.16
C LYS A 29 -4.45 -21.10 -6.44
N LYS A 30 -3.30 -21.31 -5.80
CA LYS A 30 -2.12 -20.45 -5.85
C LYS A 30 -1.21 -20.95 -6.96
N GLU A 31 -1.05 -20.13 -7.98
CA GLU A 31 -0.19 -20.43 -9.11
C GLU A 31 1.18 -19.75 -8.90
N PRO A 32 2.29 -20.39 -9.31
CA PRO A 32 3.63 -19.82 -9.13
C PRO A 32 3.96 -18.67 -10.11
N CYS A 33 3.12 -18.45 -11.13
CA CYS A 33 3.36 -17.49 -12.19
C CYS A 33 2.05 -16.86 -12.70
N VAL A 34 2.17 -15.65 -13.26
CA VAL A 34 1.08 -14.88 -13.87
C VAL A 34 0.60 -15.55 -15.15
N GLY A 35 -0.53 -16.26 -15.03
CA GLY A 35 -1.27 -16.78 -16.19
C GLY A 35 -2.04 -15.68 -16.94
N GLU A 36 -2.58 -16.05 -18.10
CA GLU A 36 -3.23 -15.11 -19.02
C GLU A 36 -4.38 -14.31 -18.38
N PHE A 37 -5.22 -14.97 -17.57
CA PHE A 37 -6.31 -14.30 -16.85
C PHE A 37 -5.78 -13.24 -15.88
N ALA A 38 -4.77 -13.58 -15.08
CA ALA A 38 -4.19 -12.66 -14.10
C ALA A 38 -3.50 -11.49 -14.79
N ALA A 39 -2.80 -11.73 -15.89
CA ALA A 39 -2.18 -10.67 -16.70
C ALA A 39 -3.23 -9.67 -17.22
N ARG A 40 -4.34 -10.16 -17.80
CA ARG A 40 -5.44 -9.29 -18.22
C ARG A 40 -6.05 -8.54 -17.05
N PHE A 41 -6.24 -9.19 -15.90
CA PHE A 41 -6.81 -8.56 -14.71
C PHE A 41 -5.93 -7.43 -14.18
N ILE A 42 -4.61 -7.68 -14.03
CA ILE A 42 -3.62 -6.68 -13.62
C ILE A 42 -3.61 -5.50 -14.60
N ALA A 43 -3.59 -5.77 -15.91
CA ALA A 43 -3.62 -4.73 -16.93
C ALA A 43 -4.89 -3.85 -16.90
N HIS A 44 -6.00 -4.32 -16.35
CA HIS A 44 -7.24 -3.52 -16.23
C HIS A 44 -7.46 -2.96 -14.82
N SER A 45 -6.52 -3.18 -13.90
CA SER A 45 -6.62 -2.72 -12.52
C SER A 45 -6.09 -1.29 -12.41
N THR A 46 -7.01 -0.33 -12.32
CA THR A 46 -6.70 1.10 -12.12
C THR A 46 -6.45 1.46 -10.66
N PHE A 47 -6.70 0.54 -9.74
CA PHE A 47 -6.44 0.65 -8.31
C PHE A 47 -5.92 -0.67 -7.75
N PHE A 48 -4.91 -0.59 -6.88
CA PHE A 48 -4.38 -1.72 -6.13
C PHE A 48 -3.69 -1.25 -4.86
N CYS A 49 -3.49 -2.15 -3.91
CA CYS A 49 -2.71 -1.87 -2.70
C CYS A 49 -1.36 -2.57 -2.77
N VAL A 50 -0.32 -1.91 -2.27
CA VAL A 50 1.04 -2.43 -2.12
C VAL A 50 1.36 -2.51 -0.64
N SER A 51 1.58 -3.71 -0.13
CA SER A 51 2.00 -3.96 1.24
C SER A 51 3.47 -4.37 1.25
N THR A 52 4.27 -3.68 2.06
CA THR A 52 5.70 -3.94 2.24
C THR A 52 6.00 -4.10 3.73
N ALA A 53 7.13 -4.71 4.06
CA ALA A 53 7.64 -4.73 5.42
C ALA A 53 9.12 -4.41 5.43
N ASP A 54 9.64 -3.81 6.50
CA ASP A 54 11.07 -3.69 6.74
C ASP A 54 11.66 -5.01 7.30
N ASP A 55 12.95 -4.99 7.64
CA ASP A 55 13.69 -6.10 8.23
C ASP A 55 13.36 -6.37 9.70
N GLU A 56 12.74 -5.42 10.39
CA GLU A 56 12.18 -5.60 11.74
C GLU A 56 10.74 -6.16 11.73
N GLY A 57 10.13 -6.25 10.54
CA GLY A 57 8.77 -6.72 10.35
C GLY A 57 7.69 -5.66 10.54
N GLN A 58 8.06 -4.37 10.58
CA GLN A 58 7.10 -3.27 10.51
C GLN A 58 6.47 -3.23 9.13
N VAL A 59 5.15 -3.19 9.08
CA VAL A 59 4.38 -3.29 7.83
C VAL A 59 3.81 -1.94 7.47
N ASP A 60 3.96 -1.57 6.19
CA ASP A 60 3.26 -0.45 5.57
C ASP A 60 2.36 -0.93 4.44
N THR A 61 1.29 -0.19 4.14
CA THR A 61 0.45 -0.43 2.96
C THR A 61 0.01 0.87 2.31
N SER A 62 0.38 1.03 1.04
CA SER A 62 0.00 2.19 0.23
C SER A 62 -1.03 1.83 -0.86
N PRO A 63 -2.06 2.66 -1.08
CA PRO A 63 -2.88 2.57 -2.27
C PRO A 63 -2.11 3.13 -3.47
N LYS A 64 -2.27 2.49 -4.63
CA LYS A 64 -1.75 2.94 -5.91
C LYS A 64 -2.90 3.03 -6.91
N GLY A 65 -2.87 4.08 -7.71
CA GLY A 65 -3.85 4.31 -8.78
C GLY A 65 -3.19 4.91 -10.01
N ASP A 66 -3.57 4.42 -11.18
CA ASP A 66 -3.02 4.82 -12.48
C ASP A 66 -3.98 4.35 -13.61
N PRO A 67 -3.90 4.88 -14.85
CA PRO A 67 -4.72 4.38 -15.96
C PRO A 67 -4.52 2.88 -16.24
N PRO A 68 -5.48 2.23 -16.94
CA PRO A 68 -5.33 0.84 -17.33
C PRO A 68 -4.03 0.59 -18.10
N GLY A 69 -3.38 -0.52 -17.79
CA GLY A 69 -2.14 -0.98 -18.37
C GLY A 69 -0.90 -0.52 -17.62
N SER A 70 -0.99 0.45 -16.71
CA SER A 70 0.19 1.06 -16.09
C SER A 70 1.11 0.06 -15.39
N VAL A 71 0.57 -0.98 -14.76
CA VAL A 71 1.35 -2.13 -14.31
C VAL A 71 1.59 -3.07 -15.49
N ARG A 72 2.86 -3.30 -15.82
CA ARG A 72 3.26 -4.19 -16.93
C ARG A 72 3.61 -5.57 -16.39
N VAL A 73 3.08 -6.60 -17.02
CA VAL A 73 3.60 -7.97 -16.87
C VAL A 73 4.71 -8.12 -17.90
N LEU A 74 5.97 -8.12 -17.46
CA LEU A 74 7.14 -8.21 -18.34
C LEU A 74 7.30 -9.63 -18.87
N ASP A 75 7.03 -10.61 -18.01
CA ASP A 75 7.00 -12.05 -18.29
C ASP A 75 6.15 -12.75 -17.22
N PRO A 76 5.86 -14.06 -17.32
CA PRO A 76 5.02 -14.77 -16.33
C PRO A 76 5.51 -14.71 -14.88
N TRP A 77 6.76 -14.36 -14.62
CA TRP A 77 7.36 -14.30 -13.28
C TRP A 77 7.74 -12.87 -12.86
N THR A 78 7.51 -11.87 -13.71
CA THR A 78 7.96 -10.51 -13.43
C THR A 78 6.89 -9.48 -13.80
N ILE A 79 6.55 -8.62 -12.85
CA ILE A 79 5.74 -7.43 -13.09
C ILE A 79 6.52 -6.16 -12.75
N ALA A 80 6.22 -5.07 -13.43
CA ALA A 80 6.80 -3.76 -13.17
C ALA A 80 5.69 -2.75 -12.89
N ILE A 81 5.86 -2.02 -11.77
CA ILE A 81 4.93 -1.02 -11.28
C ILE A 81 5.62 0.34 -11.38
N PRO A 82 5.03 1.32 -12.09
CA PRO A 82 5.58 2.67 -12.14
C PRO A 82 5.41 3.38 -10.81
N ASP A 83 6.40 4.19 -10.45
CA ASP A 83 6.24 5.24 -9.47
C ASP A 83 5.99 6.60 -10.15
N ARG A 84 5.06 7.35 -9.57
CA ARG A 84 4.61 8.65 -10.06
C ARG A 84 5.03 9.72 -9.05
N PRO A 85 5.20 10.99 -9.47
CA PRO A 85 5.52 12.07 -8.54
C PRO A 85 4.53 12.13 -7.37
N GLY A 86 5.04 12.11 -6.15
CA GLY A 86 4.24 12.07 -4.93
C GLY A 86 4.85 12.89 -3.79
N ASN A 87 4.50 12.52 -2.55
CA ASN A 87 4.88 13.24 -1.32
C ASN A 87 6.35 13.03 -0.87
N LYS A 88 7.09 12.14 -1.54
CA LYS A 88 8.50 11.81 -1.27
C LYS A 88 8.79 11.18 0.10
N LEU A 89 7.79 10.60 0.78
CA LEU A 89 8.03 9.87 2.04
C LEU A 89 8.87 8.62 1.85
N ALA A 90 8.77 7.96 0.68
CA ALA A 90 9.59 6.81 0.30
C ALA A 90 9.52 5.57 1.22
N ASP A 91 8.59 5.50 2.18
CA ASP A 91 8.46 4.40 3.14
C ASP A 91 8.49 3.01 2.49
N SER A 92 7.66 2.79 1.46
CA SER A 92 7.64 1.51 0.74
C SER A 92 8.97 1.18 0.06
N PHE A 93 9.73 2.19 -0.38
CA PHE A 93 11.05 1.98 -1.00
C PHE A 93 12.12 1.65 0.04
N GLU A 94 12.12 2.36 1.17
CA GLU A 94 13.01 2.06 2.30
C GLU A 94 12.78 0.61 2.77
N ASN A 95 11.52 0.22 2.95
CA ASN A 95 11.14 -1.14 3.29
C ASN A 95 11.69 -2.15 2.26
N ILE A 96 11.40 -1.95 0.98
CA ILE A 96 11.82 -2.87 -0.10
C ILE A 96 13.35 -3.01 -0.16
N THR A 97 14.09 -1.94 0.09
CA THR A 97 15.57 -1.99 0.06
C THR A 97 16.17 -2.79 1.22
N ARG A 98 15.44 -2.95 2.33
CA ARG A 98 15.86 -3.73 3.51
C ARG A 98 15.27 -5.13 3.52
N ASN A 99 14.05 -5.28 3.01
CA ASN A 99 13.31 -6.53 2.95
C ASN A 99 12.47 -6.56 1.65
N PRO A 100 12.77 -7.47 0.71
CA PRO A 100 12.14 -7.48 -0.59
C PRO A 100 10.68 -7.98 -0.57
N ASN A 101 10.18 -8.49 0.55
CA ASN A 101 8.84 -9.08 0.58
C ASN A 101 7.75 -8.05 0.24
N VAL A 102 6.95 -8.35 -0.78
CA VAL A 102 5.80 -7.53 -1.18
C VAL A 102 4.54 -8.37 -1.32
N GLY A 103 3.41 -7.79 -0.91
CA GLY A 103 2.07 -8.30 -1.16
C GLY A 103 1.23 -7.29 -1.92
N LEU A 104 0.55 -7.74 -2.98
CA LEU A 104 -0.27 -6.90 -3.85
C LEU A 104 -1.70 -7.42 -3.90
N VAL A 105 -2.66 -6.50 -3.95
CA VAL A 105 -4.06 -6.83 -4.24
C VAL A 105 -4.63 -5.86 -5.28
N PHE A 106 -5.06 -6.42 -6.40
CA PHE A 106 -5.56 -5.72 -7.57
C PHE A 106 -7.09 -5.76 -7.64
N PHE A 107 -7.67 -4.65 -8.11
CA PHE A 107 -9.11 -4.47 -8.28
C PHE A 107 -9.41 -3.95 -9.68
N VAL A 108 -10.45 -4.51 -10.31
CA VAL A 108 -11.02 -3.98 -11.55
C VAL A 108 -12.42 -3.47 -11.24
N PRO A 109 -12.71 -2.17 -11.44
CA PRO A 109 -14.05 -1.62 -11.25
C PRO A 109 -15.11 -2.45 -11.99
N GLY A 110 -16.17 -2.82 -11.28
CA GLY A 110 -17.27 -3.65 -11.81
C GLY A 110 -17.07 -5.17 -11.69
N LEU A 111 -15.84 -5.65 -11.45
CA LEU A 111 -15.60 -7.06 -11.14
C LEU A 111 -15.65 -7.30 -9.63
N ARG A 112 -16.28 -8.41 -9.21
CA ARG A 112 -16.42 -8.72 -7.79
C ARG A 112 -15.14 -9.32 -7.23
N GLU A 113 -14.44 -10.09 -8.04
CA GLU A 113 -13.21 -10.80 -7.68
C GLU A 113 -12.01 -9.85 -7.59
N CYS A 114 -10.99 -10.26 -6.85
CA CYS A 114 -9.70 -9.59 -6.79
C CYS A 114 -8.59 -10.56 -7.19
N VAL A 115 -7.46 -10.04 -7.68
CA VAL A 115 -6.25 -10.83 -7.91
C VAL A 115 -5.19 -10.41 -6.91
N ARG A 116 -4.50 -11.38 -6.31
CA ARG A 116 -3.38 -11.15 -5.42
C ARG A 116 -2.09 -11.65 -6.04
N VAL A 117 -1.02 -10.91 -5.83
CA VAL A 117 0.34 -11.27 -6.22
C VAL A 117 1.23 -11.09 -5.00
N ASN A 118 1.98 -12.11 -4.62
CA ASN A 118 3.03 -11.99 -3.61
C ASN A 118 4.36 -12.30 -4.26
N GLY A 119 5.42 -11.62 -3.83
CA GLY A 119 6.70 -11.70 -4.49
C GLY A 119 7.83 -11.04 -3.73
N ASP A 120 8.92 -10.85 -4.46
CA ASP A 120 10.12 -10.17 -4.00
C ASP A 120 10.36 -8.96 -4.91
N ALA A 121 10.32 -7.76 -4.33
CA ALA A 121 10.45 -6.49 -5.01
C ALA A 121 11.87 -5.94 -4.95
N PHE A 122 12.21 -5.12 -5.94
CA PHE A 122 13.33 -4.20 -5.90
C PHE A 122 13.00 -2.93 -6.70
N ILE A 123 13.77 -1.87 -6.45
CA ILE A 123 13.58 -0.58 -7.13
C ILE A 123 14.58 -0.47 -8.29
N SER A 124 14.11 0.04 -9.42
CA SER A 124 14.91 0.25 -10.63
C SER A 124 14.74 1.68 -11.14
N ASP A 125 15.85 2.28 -11.56
CA ASP A 125 15.94 3.55 -12.28
C ASP A 125 16.34 3.36 -13.75
N ASP A 126 16.22 2.12 -14.28
CA ASP A 126 16.57 1.77 -15.64
C ASP A 126 15.79 2.63 -16.67
N PRO A 127 16.46 3.44 -17.51
CA PRO A 127 15.78 4.38 -18.40
C PRO A 127 14.84 3.72 -19.42
N GLU A 128 15.16 2.52 -19.90
CA GLU A 128 14.33 1.82 -20.89
C GLU A 128 13.03 1.33 -20.23
N LEU A 129 13.13 0.81 -19.01
CA LEU A 129 11.96 0.41 -18.22
C LEU A 129 11.10 1.62 -17.86
N LEU A 130 11.69 2.73 -17.43
CA LEU A 130 10.94 3.93 -17.05
C LEU A 130 10.17 4.53 -18.24
N GLU A 131 10.75 4.50 -19.44
CA GLU A 131 10.09 4.91 -20.68
C GLU A 131 8.96 3.94 -21.09
N MET A 132 9.16 2.63 -20.94
CA MET A 132 8.09 1.63 -21.18
C MET A 132 6.86 1.85 -20.28
N LEU A 133 7.11 2.38 -19.09
CA LEU A 133 6.13 2.70 -18.06
C LEU A 133 5.60 4.15 -18.13
N SER A 134 5.89 4.86 -19.23
CA SER A 134 5.43 6.23 -19.46
C SER A 134 3.90 6.37 -19.36
N ALA A 135 3.47 7.50 -18.80
CA ALA A 135 2.08 7.94 -18.78
C ALA A 135 2.03 9.44 -19.11
N ASP A 136 1.02 9.85 -19.89
CA ASP A 136 0.86 11.24 -20.36
C ASP A 136 2.13 11.85 -20.98
N GLY A 137 2.87 11.05 -21.75
CA GLY A 137 4.10 11.46 -22.42
C GLY A 137 5.28 11.73 -21.48
N LYS A 138 5.22 11.24 -20.22
CA LYS A 138 6.30 11.36 -19.24
C LYS A 138 6.72 9.96 -18.74
N PRO A 139 8.04 9.68 -18.66
CA PRO A 139 8.55 8.47 -18.02
C PRO A 139 8.10 8.35 -16.56
N ALA A 140 8.08 7.11 -16.06
CA ALA A 140 8.00 6.87 -14.63
C ALA A 140 9.23 7.47 -13.90
N VAL A 141 9.08 7.86 -12.63
CA VAL A 141 10.19 8.41 -11.84
C VAL A 141 11.14 7.28 -11.41
N LEU A 142 10.55 6.18 -10.96
CA LEU A 142 11.20 4.92 -10.60
C LEU A 142 10.26 3.77 -11.00
N ALA A 143 10.78 2.55 -11.00
CA ALA A 143 9.98 1.35 -11.15
C ALA A 143 10.17 0.41 -9.96
N THR A 144 9.08 -0.09 -9.41
CA THR A 144 9.12 -1.26 -8.52
C THR A 144 8.96 -2.51 -9.37
N VAL A 145 10.01 -3.31 -9.46
CA VAL A 145 9.99 -4.60 -10.17
C VAL A 145 9.72 -5.70 -9.15
N VAL A 146 8.76 -6.56 -9.43
CA VAL A 146 8.34 -7.65 -8.54
C VAL A 146 8.56 -8.98 -9.23
N ARG A 147 9.41 -9.81 -8.62
CA ARG A 147 9.56 -11.23 -8.93
C ARG A 147 8.42 -11.98 -8.26
N VAL A 148 7.54 -12.55 -9.07
CA VAL A 148 6.31 -13.22 -8.62
C VAL A 148 6.66 -14.57 -7.99
N ARG A 149 6.20 -14.79 -6.76
CA ARG A 149 6.26 -16.08 -6.07
C ARG A 149 4.94 -16.82 -6.13
N GLU A 150 3.83 -16.09 -6.01
CA GLU A 150 2.50 -16.65 -6.17
C GLU A 150 1.49 -15.61 -6.67
N VAL A 151 0.53 -16.09 -7.46
CA VAL A 151 -0.65 -15.33 -7.90
C VAL A 151 -1.90 -16.17 -7.67
N PHE A 152 -2.98 -15.51 -7.22
CA PHE A 152 -4.25 -16.21 -7.04
C PHE A 152 -5.44 -15.27 -7.06
N SER A 153 -6.55 -15.80 -7.55
CA SER A 153 -7.85 -15.13 -7.48
C SER A 153 -8.45 -15.25 -6.08
N GLN A 154 -9.04 -14.15 -5.61
CA GLN A 154 -9.80 -14.07 -4.38
C GLN A 154 -11.29 -13.87 -4.71
N CYS A 155 -12.14 -14.66 -4.05
CA CYS A 155 -13.58 -14.58 -4.25
C CYS A 155 -14.11 -13.19 -3.86
N GLY A 156 -15.14 -12.72 -4.57
CA GLY A 156 -15.64 -11.36 -4.41
C GLY A 156 -16.48 -11.04 -3.18
N LYS A 157 -16.54 -11.93 -2.17
CA LYS A 157 -17.40 -11.72 -0.98
C LYS A 157 -17.10 -10.40 -0.27
N ALA A 158 -15.83 -9.99 -0.18
CA ALA A 158 -15.45 -8.72 0.44
C ALA A 158 -15.99 -7.52 -0.35
N VAL A 159 -15.76 -7.49 -1.66
CA VAL A 159 -16.23 -6.44 -2.59
C VAL A 159 -17.75 -6.34 -2.59
N ILE A 160 -18.45 -7.48 -2.65
CA ILE A 160 -19.92 -7.55 -2.61
C ILE A 160 -20.47 -7.00 -1.29
N ARG A 161 -19.94 -7.45 -0.15
CA ARG A 161 -20.41 -7.02 1.18
C ARG A 161 -20.15 -5.53 1.41
N ALA A 162 -19.05 -5.01 0.88
CA ALA A 162 -18.72 -3.59 0.98
C ALA A 162 -19.59 -2.70 0.09
N LYS A 163 -20.25 -3.29 -0.93
CA LYS A 163 -20.90 -2.57 -2.03
C LYS A 163 -19.91 -1.64 -2.74
N LEU A 164 -18.68 -2.10 -2.94
CA LEU A 164 -17.55 -1.25 -3.34
C LEU A 164 -17.76 -0.49 -4.65
N TRP A 165 -18.54 -1.08 -5.57
CA TRP A 165 -18.81 -0.51 -6.90
C TRP A 165 -20.21 0.12 -7.01
N GLU A 166 -20.99 0.13 -5.94
CA GLU A 166 -22.28 0.82 -5.90
C GLU A 166 -22.08 2.26 -5.42
N GLY A 167 -23.00 3.15 -5.78
CA GLY A 167 -23.03 4.50 -5.21
C GLY A 167 -23.26 4.48 -3.70
N ASP A 168 -22.81 5.52 -3.00
CA ASP A 168 -22.94 5.61 -1.54
C ASP A 168 -24.30 6.17 -1.10
N GLU A 169 -25.33 5.32 -1.10
CA GLU A 169 -26.68 5.65 -0.60
C GLU A 169 -26.74 5.83 0.93
N ARG A 170 -25.67 5.49 1.65
CA ARG A 170 -25.61 5.54 3.12
C ARG A 170 -25.09 6.89 3.63
N GLY A 171 -24.53 7.73 2.75
CA GLY A 171 -23.88 8.98 3.13
C GLY A 171 -22.65 8.77 4.02
N LEU A 172 -21.87 7.71 3.80
CA LEU A 172 -20.67 7.41 4.58
C LEU A 172 -19.61 8.50 4.43
N ALA A 173 -19.41 9.03 3.23
CA ALA A 173 -18.46 10.12 3.01
C ALA A 173 -18.83 11.34 3.87
N ASP A 174 -20.10 11.77 3.80
CA ASP A 174 -20.62 12.90 4.59
C ASP A 174 -20.59 12.62 6.10
N ALA A 175 -20.83 11.38 6.52
CA ALA A 175 -20.76 10.99 7.93
C ALA A 175 -19.33 11.08 8.49
N VAL A 176 -18.31 10.77 7.68
CA VAL A 176 -16.90 10.92 8.06
C VAL A 176 -16.49 12.39 8.07
N THR A 177 -16.90 13.16 7.07
CA THR A 177 -16.51 14.57 6.96
C THR A 177 -17.37 15.51 7.81
N LEU A 178 -18.49 15.04 8.36
CA LEU A 178 -19.49 15.85 9.05
C LEU A 178 -19.91 17.10 8.24
N GLY A 179 -19.98 16.96 6.91
CA GLY A 179 -20.26 18.05 5.98
C GLY A 179 -19.08 18.99 5.69
N GLY A 180 -17.88 18.66 6.15
CA GLY A 180 -16.64 19.40 5.92
C GLY A 180 -15.78 18.85 4.77
N ASP A 181 -14.60 19.44 4.59
CA ASP A 181 -13.57 18.95 3.68
C ASP A 181 -12.59 18.04 4.43
N VAL A 182 -12.29 16.86 3.88
CA VAL A 182 -11.41 15.88 4.53
C VAL A 182 -10.00 16.43 4.77
N SER A 183 -9.48 17.25 3.86
CA SER A 183 -8.15 17.84 3.98
C SER A 183 -8.10 18.85 5.11
N ALA A 184 -9.14 19.67 5.26
CA ALA A 184 -9.26 20.62 6.35
C ALA A 184 -9.34 19.91 7.72
N LEU A 185 -10.09 18.81 7.81
CA LEU A 185 -10.21 18.02 9.04
C LEU A 185 -8.87 17.36 9.42
N MET A 186 -8.19 16.75 8.45
CA MET A 186 -6.86 16.17 8.67
C MET A 186 -5.84 17.22 9.08
N LEU A 187 -5.87 18.41 8.46
CA LEU A 187 -4.99 19.52 8.84
C LEU A 187 -5.26 19.98 10.29
N ALA A 188 -6.53 20.08 10.70
CA ALA A 188 -6.88 20.46 12.07
C ALA A 188 -6.36 19.42 13.09
N GLU A 189 -6.48 18.13 12.78
CA GLU A 189 -5.95 17.06 13.63
C GLU A 189 -4.42 17.10 13.72
N ASN A 190 -3.74 17.34 12.59
CA ASN A 190 -2.28 17.47 12.56
C ASN A 190 -1.80 18.74 13.27
N ALA A 191 -2.53 19.85 13.15
CA ALA A 191 -2.22 21.09 13.86
C ALA A 191 -2.31 20.90 15.37
N ALA A 192 -3.25 20.09 15.87
CA ALA A 192 -3.31 19.72 17.29
C ALA A 192 -2.05 18.95 17.72
N LYS A 193 -1.61 17.96 16.94
CA LYS A 193 -0.35 17.21 17.18
C LYS A 193 0.89 18.13 17.13
N MET A 194 0.90 19.09 16.20
CA MET A 194 1.96 20.09 16.12
C MET A 194 1.93 21.04 17.32
N ALA A 195 0.76 21.45 17.81
CA ALA A 195 0.64 22.29 18.98
C ALA A 195 1.19 21.59 20.25
N ASP A 196 0.94 20.28 20.37
CA ASP A 196 1.45 19.45 21.47
C ASP A 196 2.98 19.29 21.43
N SER A 197 3.58 19.30 20.24
CA SER A 197 5.05 19.22 20.04
C SER A 197 5.74 20.58 19.88
N LEU A 198 4.98 21.67 19.71
CA LEU A 198 5.51 23.02 19.45
C LEU A 198 6.41 23.49 20.60
N GLY A 199 6.06 23.13 21.85
CA GLY A 199 6.88 23.43 23.02
C GLY A 199 8.26 22.76 22.97
N GLU A 200 8.34 21.51 22.50
CA GLU A 200 9.60 20.79 22.33
C GLU A 200 10.43 21.38 21.18
N HIS A 201 9.78 21.71 20.05
CA HIS A 201 10.45 22.33 18.92
C HIS A 201 10.97 23.74 19.24
N VAL A 202 10.22 24.57 19.96
CA VAL A 202 10.68 25.89 20.43
C VAL A 202 11.84 25.74 21.41
N THR A 203 11.78 24.76 22.31
CA THR A 203 12.87 24.48 23.26
C THR A 203 14.15 24.05 22.53
N GLN A 204 14.04 23.17 21.52
CA GLN A 204 15.18 22.78 20.68
C GLN A 204 15.75 23.98 19.89
N LEU A 205 14.90 24.82 19.30
CA LEU A 205 15.34 26.02 18.59
C LEU A 205 16.04 27.02 19.51
N SER A 206 15.50 27.25 20.71
CA SER A 206 16.15 28.08 21.73
C SER A 206 17.49 27.51 22.17
N ALA A 207 17.58 26.19 22.39
CA ALA A 207 18.84 25.55 22.75
C ALA A 207 19.89 25.64 21.62
N MET A 208 19.47 25.50 20.35
CA MET A 208 20.35 25.69 19.19
C MET A 208 20.82 27.14 19.05
N LEU A 209 19.93 28.12 19.25
CA LEU A 209 20.28 29.55 19.24
C LEU A 209 21.24 29.90 20.37
N GLU A 210 20.99 29.41 21.59
CA GLU A 210 21.91 29.60 22.72
C GLU A 210 23.26 28.94 22.49
N HIS A 211 23.28 27.75 21.87
CA HIS A 211 24.52 27.08 21.49
C HIS A 211 25.31 27.93 20.48
N SER A 212 24.67 28.35 19.38
CA SER A 212 25.29 29.23 18.38
C SER A 212 25.81 30.53 19.00
N TYR A 213 25.05 31.19 19.90
CA TYR A 213 25.57 32.35 20.63
C TYR A 213 26.78 32.02 21.52
N ARG A 214 26.89 30.82 22.08
CA ARG A 214 28.03 30.44 22.93
C ARG A 214 29.25 30.00 22.13
N THR A 215 29.06 29.41 20.96
CA THR A 215 30.13 28.71 20.23
C THR A 215 30.53 29.37 18.91
N GLU A 216 29.72 30.29 18.37
CA GLU A 216 29.90 30.88 17.03
C GLU A 216 29.96 32.41 17.04
N LEU A 217 30.12 33.05 18.21
CA LEU A 217 30.21 34.53 18.31
C LEU A 217 31.57 35.13 17.87
N PHE A 218 32.51 34.32 17.36
CA PHE A 218 33.77 34.75 16.73
C PHE A 218 34.13 33.86 15.55
#